data_AF-A0A4Y2J093-F1
#
_entry.id   AF-A0A4Y2J093-F1
#
_cell.length_a   1.000
_cell.length_b   1.000
_cell.length_c   1.000
_cell.angle_alpha   90.00
_cell.angle_beta   90.00
_cell.angle_gamma   90.00
#
_symmetry.space_group_name_H-M   'P 1'
#
loop_
_entity.id
_entity.type
_entity.pdbx_description
1 polymer ?
#
loop_
_entity_poly.entity_id
_entity_poly.type
_entity_poly.pdbx_seq_one_letter_code
_entity_poly.pdbx_strand_id
1 'polypeptide(L)'
;MKDEFAERLEQFKTNKSTLAFIVNLLNTNTNEINIEPFGIDAGSLQMQLLDLKTKDLWSDKFTEFKSKLEELEVQKCMHIAQHNWTALKEIPRVEALIFGAWNSLPECYSEMKKLAYGVLTIFESTYSCEQAFSCMNIIKSKV
;
A
#
# COMPACT_ATOMS: atom_id res chain seq x y z
N MET A 1 -8.12 -24.94 3.75
CA MET A 1 -9.07 -23.85 3.42
C MET A 1 -9.36 -22.92 4.61
N LYS A 2 -10.02 -23.34 5.70
CA LYS A 2 -10.26 -22.45 6.86
C LYS A 2 -8.96 -22.06 7.59
N ASP A 3 -8.14 -23.05 7.92
CA ASP A 3 -6.89 -22.81 8.66
C ASP A 3 -5.87 -22.06 7.80
N GLU A 4 -5.80 -22.39 6.51
CA GLU A 4 -5.00 -21.70 5.50
C GLU A 4 -5.41 -20.21 5.32
N PHE A 5 -6.71 -19.90 5.38
CA PHE A 5 -7.18 -18.51 5.38
C PHE A 5 -6.77 -17.76 6.65
N ALA A 6 -6.97 -18.38 7.81
CA ALA A 6 -6.60 -17.78 9.09
C ALA A 6 -5.08 -17.52 9.18
N GLU A 7 -4.28 -18.48 8.71
CA GLU A 7 -2.83 -18.37 8.64
C GLU A 7 -2.39 -17.23 7.70
N ARG A 8 -2.96 -17.13 6.49
CA ARG A 8 -2.68 -16.01 5.57
C ARG A 8 -3.12 -14.66 6.12
N LEU A 9 -4.24 -14.62 6.84
CA LEU A 9 -4.73 -13.38 7.47
C LEU A 9 -3.83 -12.94 8.63
N GLU A 10 -3.32 -13.86 9.44
CA GLU A 10 -2.33 -13.55 10.48
C GLU A 10 -0.99 -13.13 9.88
N GLN A 11 -0.52 -13.80 8.83
CA GLN A 11 0.66 -13.38 8.05
C GLN A 11 0.48 -11.97 7.46
N PHE A 12 -0.74 -11.61 7.05
CA PHE A 12 -1.01 -10.25 6.57
C PHE A 12 -0.86 -9.20 7.69
N LYS A 13 -1.35 -9.49 8.91
CA LYS A 13 -1.19 -8.58 10.06
C LYS A 13 0.28 -8.33 10.40
N THR A 14 1.17 -9.29 10.09
CA THR A 14 2.61 -9.17 10.32
C THR A 14 3.36 -8.51 9.16
N ASN A 15 2.74 -8.32 7.99
CA ASN A 15 3.33 -7.68 6.79
C ASN A 15 3.45 -6.14 6.88
N LYS A 16 3.60 -5.59 8.10
CA LYS A 16 3.69 -4.14 8.33
C LYS A 16 4.80 -3.48 7.50
N SER A 17 5.98 -4.11 7.41
CA SER A 17 7.11 -3.60 6.63
C SER A 17 6.82 -3.65 5.12
N THR A 18 6.13 -4.68 4.63
CA THR A 18 5.67 -4.78 3.23
C THR A 18 4.62 -3.72 2.89
N LEU A 19 3.71 -3.40 3.81
CA LEU A 19 2.75 -2.30 3.61
C LEU A 19 3.44 -0.94 3.63
N ALA A 20 4.40 -0.75 4.55
CA ALA A 20 5.19 0.48 4.65
C ALA A 20 6.06 0.71 3.40
N PHE A 21 6.52 -0.35 2.73
CA PHE A 21 7.29 -0.26 1.49
C PHE A 21 6.59 0.55 0.39
N ILE A 22 5.26 0.41 0.29
CA ILE A 22 4.44 1.07 -0.74
C ILE A 22 4.43 2.59 -0.61
N VAL A 23 4.49 3.07 0.63
CA VAL A 23 4.38 4.50 0.98
C VAL A 23 5.74 5.13 1.33
N ASN A 24 6.73 4.32 1.68
CA ASN A 24 8.00 4.79 2.25
C ASN A 24 9.20 3.93 1.80
N LEU A 25 9.24 3.63 0.49
CA LEU A 25 10.27 2.84 -0.19
C LEU A 25 11.70 3.07 0.30
N LEU A 26 12.10 4.34 0.46
CA LEU A 26 13.48 4.71 0.75
C LEU A 26 13.91 4.34 2.19
N ASN A 27 12.96 4.33 3.14
CA ASN A 27 13.24 4.10 4.55
C ASN A 27 12.88 2.69 5.03
N THR A 28 12.21 1.88 4.21
CA THR A 28 11.84 0.52 4.58
C THR A 28 13.07 -0.40 4.60
N ASN A 29 13.20 -1.19 5.67
CA ASN A 29 14.19 -2.26 5.74
C ASN A 29 13.80 -3.36 4.74
N THR A 30 14.59 -3.50 3.68
CA THR A 30 14.33 -4.44 2.59
C THR A 30 14.42 -5.90 3.03
N ASN A 31 15.10 -6.17 4.14
CA ASN A 31 15.24 -7.52 4.69
C ASN A 31 13.99 -8.01 5.43
N GLU A 32 13.07 -7.10 5.77
CA GLU A 32 11.81 -7.40 6.45
C GLU A 32 10.62 -7.44 5.50
N ILE A 33 10.83 -7.23 4.20
CA ILE A 33 9.76 -7.29 3.22
C ILE A 33 9.45 -8.76 2.95
N ASN A 34 8.25 -9.18 3.31
CA ASN A 34 7.74 -10.47 2.92
C ASN A 34 7.31 -10.44 1.45
N ILE A 35 8.06 -11.15 0.60
CA ILE A 35 7.88 -11.19 -0.85
C ILE A 35 7.34 -12.52 -1.37
N GLU A 36 7.33 -13.56 -0.53
CA GLU A 36 6.89 -14.92 -0.88
C GLU A 36 5.44 -14.95 -1.43
N PRO A 37 4.46 -14.24 -0.83
CA PRO A 37 3.07 -14.28 -1.32
C PRO A 37 2.89 -13.71 -2.73
N PHE A 38 3.87 -12.97 -3.22
CA PHE A 38 3.80 -12.21 -4.48
C PHE A 38 4.59 -12.86 -5.61
N GLY A 39 5.28 -14.00 -5.35
CA GLY A 39 6.07 -14.70 -6.37
C GLY A 39 7.23 -13.86 -6.93
N ILE A 40 7.83 -13.02 -6.10
CA ILE A 40 8.88 -12.06 -6.48
C ILE A 40 10.25 -12.71 -6.39
N ASP A 41 11.10 -12.43 -7.38
CA ASP A 41 12.50 -12.84 -7.31
C ASP A 41 13.31 -11.90 -6.38
N ALA A 42 13.83 -12.46 -5.29
CA ALA A 42 14.55 -11.70 -4.27
C ALA A 42 15.80 -10.98 -4.82
N GLY A 43 16.57 -11.68 -5.68
CA GLY A 43 17.80 -11.13 -6.25
C GLY A 43 17.53 -9.95 -7.17
N SER A 44 16.54 -10.09 -8.06
CA SER A 44 16.11 -9.04 -8.98
C SER A 44 15.51 -7.86 -8.23
N LEU A 45 14.69 -8.10 -7.20
CA LEU A 45 14.15 -7.02 -6.36
C LEU A 45 15.27 -6.21 -5.68
N GLN A 46 16.27 -6.89 -5.12
CA GLN A 46 17.41 -6.21 -4.48
C GLN A 46 18.24 -5.39 -5.48
N MET A 47 18.50 -5.93 -6.68
CA MET A 47 19.21 -5.18 -7.73
C MET A 47 18.42 -3.95 -8.19
N GLN A 48 17.11 -4.10 -8.41
CA GLN A 48 16.22 -2.99 -8.75
C GLN A 48 16.22 -1.93 -7.64
N LEU A 49 16.20 -2.33 -6.37
CA LEU A 49 16.21 -1.42 -5.21
C LEU A 49 17.51 -0.63 -5.13
N LEU A 50 18.64 -1.29 -5.37
CA LEU A 50 19.93 -0.65 -5.40
C LEU A 50 19.99 0.40 -6.52
N ASP A 51 19.62 0.01 -7.74
CA ASP A 51 19.64 0.89 -8.92
C ASP A 51 18.66 2.07 -8.78
N LEU A 52 17.49 1.86 -8.20
CA LEU A 52 16.53 2.93 -7.98
C LEU A 52 17.04 3.94 -6.94
N LYS A 53 17.68 3.47 -5.86
CA LYS A 53 18.24 4.33 -4.81
C LYS A 53 19.45 5.14 -5.26
N THR A 54 20.20 4.68 -6.26
CA THR A 54 21.35 5.41 -6.81
C THR A 54 20.97 6.40 -7.91
N LYS A 55 19.71 6.37 -8.38
CA LYS A 55 19.21 7.29 -9.40
C LYS A 55 18.48 8.45 -8.74
N ASP A 56 19.14 9.61 -8.72
CA ASP A 56 18.63 10.86 -8.14
C ASP A 56 17.19 11.19 -8.61
N LEU A 57 16.90 10.99 -9.90
CA LEU A 57 15.56 11.20 -10.45
C LEU A 57 14.47 10.41 -9.72
N TRP A 58 14.73 9.14 -9.40
CA TRP A 58 13.73 8.28 -8.76
C TRP A 58 13.69 8.49 -7.25
N SER A 59 14.84 8.69 -6.60
CA SER A 59 14.85 9.06 -5.18
C SER A 59 14.10 10.37 -4.94
N ASP A 60 14.26 11.36 -5.81
CA ASP A 60 13.56 12.64 -5.70
C ASP A 60 12.05 12.47 -5.91
N LYS A 61 11.64 11.71 -6.93
CA LYS A 61 10.22 11.41 -7.18
C LYS A 61 9.57 10.68 -6.00
N PHE A 62 10.24 9.69 -5.42
CA PHE A 62 9.67 8.95 -4.28
C PHE A 62 9.69 9.78 -2.99
N THR A 63 10.64 10.70 -2.83
CA THR A 63 10.65 11.68 -1.74
C THR A 63 9.46 12.65 -1.87
N GLU A 64 9.26 13.22 -3.06
CA GLU A 64 8.12 14.11 -3.33
C GLU A 64 6.78 13.38 -3.14
N PHE A 65 6.66 12.16 -3.65
CA PHE A 65 5.50 11.31 -3.46
C PHE A 65 5.19 11.10 -1.97
N LYS A 66 6.20 10.76 -1.16
CA LYS A 66 6.04 10.60 0.28
C LYS A 66 5.56 11.89 0.95
N SER A 67 6.17 13.04 0.63
CA SER A 67 5.74 14.33 1.18
C SER A 67 4.28 14.65 0.82
N LYS A 68 3.83 14.32 -0.40
CA LYS A 68 2.42 14.48 -0.79
C LYS A 68 1.49 13.60 0.03
N LEU A 69 1.88 12.36 0.35
CA LEU A 69 1.09 11.49 1.23
C LEU A 69 0.97 12.08 2.64
N GLU A 70 2.07 12.57 3.19
CA GLU A 70 2.09 13.22 4.52
C GLU A 70 1.22 14.48 4.53
N GLU A 71 1.32 15.33 3.50
CA GLU A 71 0.51 16.53 3.36
C GLU A 71 -0.99 16.21 3.28
N LEU A 72 -1.38 15.20 2.49
CA LEU A 72 -2.79 14.79 2.42
C LEU A 72 -3.34 14.33 3.76
N GLU A 73 -2.54 13.61 4.56
CA GLU A 73 -2.98 13.16 5.88
C GLU A 73 -3.18 14.34 6.84
N VAL A 74 -2.31 15.34 6.77
CA VAL A 74 -2.45 16.59 7.52
C VAL A 74 -3.71 17.35 7.07
N GLN A 75 -3.95 17.47 5.76
CA GLN A 75 -5.13 18.14 5.22
C GLN A 75 -6.44 17.43 5.64
N LYS A 76 -6.47 16.09 5.61
CA LYS A 76 -7.60 15.29 6.12
C LYS A 76 -7.88 15.60 7.59
N CYS A 77 -6.84 15.56 8.43
CA CYS A 77 -6.96 15.88 9.85
C CYS A 77 -7.51 17.30 10.07
N MET A 78 -7.01 18.29 9.32
CA MET A 78 -7.47 19.68 9.41
C MET A 78 -8.95 19.81 9.02
N HIS A 79 -9.39 19.20 7.92
CA HIS A 79 -10.79 19.29 7.50
C HIS A 79 -11.75 18.55 8.44
N ILE A 80 -11.33 17.42 9.02
CA ILE A 80 -12.09 16.72 10.07
C ILE A 80 -12.25 17.62 11.29
N ALA A 81 -11.17 18.26 11.77
CA ALA A 81 -11.20 19.17 12.91
C ALA A 81 -12.08 20.41 12.65
N GLN A 82 -12.16 20.87 11.41
CA GLN A 82 -13.00 21.98 10.97
C GLN A 82 -14.44 21.58 10.62
N HIS A 83 -14.79 20.28 10.71
CA HIS A 83 -16.06 19.72 10.23
C HIS A 83 -16.38 20.08 8.76
N ASN A 84 -15.36 20.32 7.94
CA ASN A 84 -15.51 20.69 6.54
C ASN A 84 -15.63 19.44 5.65
N TRP A 85 -16.79 18.79 5.72
CA TRP A 85 -17.06 17.54 5.01
C TRP A 85 -17.02 17.68 3.49
N THR A 86 -17.30 18.87 2.96
CA THR A 86 -17.25 19.12 1.51
C THR A 86 -15.80 19.13 1.02
N ALA A 87 -14.91 19.87 1.70
CA ALA A 87 -13.49 19.87 1.34
C ALA A 87 -12.83 18.50 1.54
N LEU A 88 -13.25 17.76 2.58
CA LEU A 88 -12.77 16.39 2.82
C LEU A 88 -13.10 15.44 1.65
N LYS A 89 -14.25 15.61 0.97
CA LYS A 89 -14.62 14.79 -0.19
C LYS A 89 -13.80 15.09 -1.44
N GLU A 90 -13.28 16.31 -1.55
CA GLU A 90 -12.43 16.75 -2.68
C GLU A 90 -10.96 16.34 -2.51
N ILE A 91 -10.56 15.88 -1.30
CA ILE A 91 -9.21 15.41 -1.07
C ILE A 91 -8.89 14.21 -2.00
N PRO A 92 -7.76 14.26 -2.73
CA PRO A 92 -7.31 13.15 -3.57
C PRO A 92 -7.21 11.83 -2.80
N ARG A 93 -7.64 10.74 -3.44
CA ARG A 93 -7.50 9.39 -2.91
C ARG A 93 -6.04 8.99 -2.83
N VAL A 94 -5.62 8.49 -1.66
CA VAL A 94 -4.24 8.05 -1.41
C VAL A 94 -3.86 6.91 -2.35
N GLU A 95 -4.81 6.02 -2.64
CA GLU A 95 -4.63 4.88 -3.54
C GLU A 95 -4.30 5.34 -4.97
N ALA A 96 -4.91 6.43 -5.44
CA ALA A 96 -4.66 6.97 -6.78
C ALA A 96 -3.24 7.55 -6.91
N LEU A 97 -2.75 8.22 -5.87
CA LEU A 97 -1.38 8.71 -5.84
C LEU A 97 -0.36 7.58 -5.78
N ILE A 98 -0.61 6.58 -4.92
CA ILE A 98 0.23 5.39 -4.82
C ILE A 98 0.29 4.71 -6.19
N PHE A 99 -0.86 4.40 -6.80
CA PHE A 99 -0.92 3.75 -8.09
C PHE A 99 -0.18 4.54 -9.18
N GLY A 100 -0.39 5.86 -9.24
CA GLY A 100 0.30 6.73 -10.20
C GLY A 100 1.82 6.72 -10.05
N ALA A 101 2.34 6.77 -8.82
CA ALA A 101 3.77 6.73 -8.54
C ALA A 101 4.40 5.42 -9.02
N TRP A 102 3.83 4.27 -8.62
CA TRP A 102 4.33 2.94 -8.99
C TRP A 102 4.16 2.64 -10.49
N ASN A 103 3.08 3.12 -11.12
CA ASN A 103 2.87 2.95 -12.56
C ASN A 103 3.84 3.76 -13.41
N SER A 104 4.34 4.89 -12.88
CA SER A 104 5.32 5.71 -13.58
C SER A 104 6.70 5.06 -13.71
N LEU A 105 7.00 4.03 -12.89
CA LEU A 105 8.27 3.32 -12.98
C LEU A 105 8.45 2.68 -14.37
N PRO A 106 9.68 2.61 -14.90
CA PRO A 106 9.99 1.83 -16.07
C PRO A 106 9.78 0.32 -15.86
N GLU A 107 9.58 -0.41 -16.94
CA GLU A 107 9.43 -1.88 -16.90
C GLU A 107 10.68 -2.62 -16.40
N CYS A 108 11.85 -1.98 -16.42
CA CYS A 108 13.05 -2.56 -15.81
C CYS A 108 12.95 -2.71 -14.27
N TYR A 109 11.92 -2.10 -13.65
CA TYR A 109 11.57 -2.27 -12.23
C TYR A 109 10.37 -3.22 -12.05
N SER A 110 10.29 -4.27 -12.86
CA SER A 110 9.14 -5.19 -12.90
C SER A 110 8.83 -5.85 -11.55
N GLU A 111 9.84 -6.20 -10.76
CA GLU A 111 9.65 -6.88 -9.47
C GLU A 111 9.09 -5.92 -8.42
N MET A 112 9.59 -4.68 -8.41
CA MET A 112 9.01 -3.62 -7.59
C MET A 112 7.56 -3.34 -7.95
N LYS A 113 7.23 -3.25 -9.25
CA LYS A 113 5.85 -3.05 -9.71
C LYS A 113 4.94 -4.20 -9.30
N LYS A 114 5.38 -5.46 -9.50
CA LYS A 114 4.63 -6.65 -9.09
C LYS A 114 4.36 -6.64 -7.59
N LEU A 115 5.37 -6.33 -6.77
CA LEU A 115 5.20 -6.23 -5.33
C LEU A 115 4.20 -5.12 -4.97
N ALA A 116 4.32 -3.94 -5.60
CA ALA A 116 3.42 -2.82 -5.34
C ALA A 116 1.97 -3.10 -5.70
N TYR A 117 1.74 -3.66 -6.89
CA TYR A 117 0.41 -4.04 -7.34
C TYR A 117 -0.16 -5.20 -6.54
N GLY A 118 0.67 -6.18 -6.19
CA GLY A 118 0.30 -7.26 -5.27
C GLY A 118 -0.23 -6.71 -3.96
N VAL A 119 0.49 -5.80 -3.31
CA VAL A 119 0.03 -5.16 -2.06
C VAL A 119 -1.24 -4.33 -2.27
N LEU A 120 -1.34 -3.56 -3.36
CA LEU A 120 -2.52 -2.75 -3.66
C LEU A 120 -3.80 -3.60 -3.83
N THR A 121 -3.70 -4.75 -4.50
CA THR A 121 -4.84 -5.67 -4.66
C THR A 121 -5.31 -6.26 -3.32
N ILE A 122 -4.41 -6.39 -2.34
CA ILE A 122 -4.80 -6.85 -0.99
C ILE A 122 -5.70 -5.81 -0.31
N PHE A 123 -5.42 -4.50 -0.45
CA PHE A 123 -6.26 -3.48 0.17
C PHE A 123 -7.71 -3.53 -0.35
N GLU A 124 -7.90 -3.65 -1.66
CA GLU A 124 -9.23 -3.77 -2.27
C GLU A 124 -9.95 -5.04 -1.81
N SER A 125 -9.23 -6.16 -1.69
CA SER A 125 -9.79 -7.41 -1.19
C SER A 125 -10.16 -7.34 0.29
N THR A 126 -9.40 -6.61 1.11
CA THR A 126 -9.63 -6.46 2.55
C THR A 126 -10.87 -5.61 2.81
N TYR A 127 -11.01 -4.48 2.09
CA TYR A 127 -12.22 -3.67 2.12
C TYR A 127 -13.45 -4.47 1.71
N SER A 128 -13.34 -5.29 0.66
CA SER A 128 -14.41 -6.17 0.20
C SER A 128 -14.78 -7.21 1.26
N CYS A 129 -13.80 -7.80 1.94
CA CYS A 129 -14.01 -8.73 3.04
C CYS A 129 -14.73 -8.07 4.22
N GLU A 130 -14.29 -6.88 4.65
CA GLU A 130 -14.94 -6.12 5.73
C GLU A 130 -16.40 -5.81 5.41
N GLN A 131 -16.70 -5.38 4.17
CA GLN A 131 -18.07 -5.15 3.74
C GLN A 131 -18.92 -6.43 3.77
N ALA A 132 -18.38 -7.56 3.31
CA ALA A 132 -19.06 -8.85 3.36
C ALA A 132 -19.36 -9.29 4.82
N PHE A 133 -18.39 -9.12 5.74
CA PHE A 133 -18.59 -9.41 7.17
C PHE A 133 -19.60 -8.47 7.83
N SER A 134 -19.60 -7.19 7.46
CA SER A 134 -20.61 -6.23 7.91
C SER A 134 -22.03 -6.65 7.49
N CYS A 135 -22.21 -7.02 6.22
CA CYS A 135 -23.49 -7.53 5.72
C CYS A 135 -23.96 -8.79 6.48
N MET A 136 -23.05 -9.70 6.82
CA MET A 136 -23.38 -10.89 7.61
C MET A 136 -23.81 -10.56 9.05
N ASN A 137 -23.21 -9.56 9.68
CA ASN A 137 -23.61 -9.13 11.03
C ASN A 137 -24.99 -8.47 11.05
N ILE A 138 -25.37 -7.74 10.00
CA ILE A 138 -26.72 -7.20 9.83
C ILE A 138 -27.78 -8.31 9.72
N ILE A 139 -27.42 -9.46 9.14
CA ILE A 139 -28.30 -10.63 9.08
C ILE A 139 -28.50 -11.25 10.47
N LYS A 140 -27.43 -11.34 11.27
CA LYS A 140 -27.51 -11.88 12.65
C LYS A 140 -28.28 -10.97 13.62
N SER A 141 -28.25 -9.65 13.43
CA SER A 141 -28.95 -8.70 14.31
C SER A 141 -30.45 -8.55 14.01
N LYS A 142 -30.97 -9.26 13.00
CA LYS A 142 -32.39 -9.24 12.58
C LYS A 142 -33.16 -10.51 12.98
N VAL A 143 -32.56 -11.37 13.80
CA VAL A 143 -33.19 -12.53 14.45
C VAL A 143 -33.32 -12.24 15.93
#